data_AF-A0A4R4EB65-F1
#
_entry.id   AF-A0A4R4EB65-F1
#
_cell.length_a   1.000
_cell.length_b   1.000
_cell.length_c   1.000
_cell.angle_alpha   90.00
_cell.angle_beta   90.00
_cell.angle_gamma   90.00
#
_symmetry.space_group_name_H-M   'P 1'
#
loop_
_entity.id
_entity.type
_entity.pdbx_description
1 polymer ?
#
loop_
_entity_poly.entity_id
_entity_poly.type
_entity_poly.pdbx_seq_one_letter_code
_entity_poly.pdbx_strand_id
1 'polypeptide(L)' 'MNSFTHYAMPMYTHDHQLYWRQMHDWHMKMYHYHEQLKAHHMEMAKHFKKMMDERVLTAGESIATNDNVA' A
#
# COMPACT_ATOMS: atom_id res chain seq x y z
N MET A 1 -12.31 -2.58 -3.12
CA MET A 1 -11.48 -3.28 -2.10
C MET A 1 -10.34 -3.94 -2.84
N ASN A 2 -9.11 -3.45 -2.67
CA ASN A 2 -7.94 -4.10 -3.26
C ASN A 2 -7.68 -5.38 -2.48
N SER A 3 -8.18 -6.51 -2.98
CA SER A 3 -7.92 -7.81 -2.38
C SER A 3 -6.58 -8.31 -2.92
N PHE A 4 -5.54 -8.23 -2.10
CA PHE A 4 -4.26 -8.86 -2.38
C PHE A 4 -4.31 -10.32 -1.93
N THR A 5 -4.03 -11.25 -2.82
CA THR A 5 -4.08 -12.68 -2.51
C THR A 5 -2.79 -13.11 -1.80
N HIS A 6 -2.91 -13.45 -0.52
CA HIS A 6 -1.84 -14.12 0.21
C HIS A 6 -1.91 -15.63 -0.07
N TYR A 7 -0.85 -16.20 -0.61
CA TYR A 7 -0.80 -17.63 -0.94
C TYR A 7 -0.21 -18.44 0.22
N ALA A 8 -0.81 -19.59 0.53
CA ALA A 8 -0.26 -20.52 1.51
C ALA A 8 1.02 -21.17 0.99
N MET A 9 1.98 -21.41 1.89
CA MET A 9 3.24 -22.08 1.56
C MET A 9 2.97 -23.54 1.15
N PRO A 10 3.59 -24.05 0.07
CA PRO A 10 3.54 -25.46 -0.28
C PRO A 10 4.03 -26.35 0.86
N MET A 11 3.30 -27.44 1.12
CA MET A 11 3.75 -28.48 2.04
C MET A 11 4.89 -29.29 1.41
N TYR A 12 5.81 -29.76 2.24
CA TYR A 12 6.91 -30.60 1.79
C TYR A 12 6.40 -31.88 1.11
N THR A 13 7.01 -32.22 -0.02
CA THR A 13 6.80 -33.48 -0.74
C THR A 13 8.11 -34.26 -0.83
N HIS A 14 8.03 -35.60 -0.80
CA HIS A 14 9.21 -36.46 -0.94
C HIS A 14 9.91 -36.30 -2.31
N ASP A 15 9.19 -35.86 -3.34
CA ASP A 15 9.81 -35.39 -4.58
C ASP A 15 10.43 -34.01 -4.36
N HIS A 16 11.75 -33.99 -4.16
CA HIS A 16 12.52 -32.77 -3.93
C HIS A 16 12.48 -31.81 -5.12
N GLN A 17 12.50 -32.31 -6.36
CA GLN A 17 12.51 -31.46 -7.55
C GLN A 17 11.16 -30.77 -7.76
N LEU A 18 10.07 -31.47 -7.45
CA LEU A 18 8.74 -30.89 -7.44
C LEU A 18 8.61 -29.84 -6.32
N TYR A 19 9.03 -30.19 -5.10
CA TYR A 19 8.94 -29.29 -3.96
C TYR A 19 9.70 -27.98 -4.19
N TRP A 20 10.93 -28.04 -4.73
CA TRP A 20 11.71 -26.83 -5.02
C TRP A 20 11.06 -25.93 -6.06
N ARG A 21 10.47 -26.49 -7.12
CA ARG A 21 9.72 -25.71 -8.11
C ARG A 21 8.50 -25.04 -7.48
N GLN A 22 7.72 -25.78 -6.70
CA GLN A 22 6.56 -25.22 -6.00
C GLN A 22 6.96 -24.11 -5.02
N MET A 23 8.05 -24.29 -4.28
CA MET A 23 8.56 -23.27 -3.38
C MET A 23 9.03 -22.04 -4.13
N HIS A 24 9.77 -22.18 -5.24
CA HIS A 24 10.17 -21.06 -6.07
C HIS A 24 8.97 -20.25 -6.58
N ASP A 25 7.96 -20.95 -7.12
CA ASP A 25 6.76 -20.30 -7.64
C ASP A 25 5.96 -19.59 -6.53
N TRP A 26 5.89 -20.20 -5.35
CA TRP A 26 5.29 -19.57 -4.17
C TRP A 26 6.06 -18.29 -3.76
N HIS A 27 7.40 -18.34 -3.73
CA HIS A 27 8.20 -17.16 -3.41
C HIS A 27 7.97 -16.02 -4.39
N MET A 28 7.89 -16.31 -5.69
CA MET A 28 7.59 -15.30 -6.71
C MET A 28 6.21 -14.67 -6.51
N LYS A 29 5.19 -15.49 -6.21
CA LYS A 29 3.83 -14.99 -5.90
C LYS A 29 3.83 -14.09 -4.65
N MET A 30 4.54 -14.50 -3.60
CA MET A 30 4.64 -13.72 -2.37
C MET A 30 5.45 -12.43 -2.54
N TYR A 31 6.50 -12.45 -3.36
CA TYR A 31 7.25 -11.25 -3.74
C TYR A 31 6.35 -10.20 -4.39
N HIS A 32 5.55 -10.61 -5.39
CA HIS A 32 4.60 -9.69 -6.03
C HIS A 32 3.52 -9.19 -5.08
N TYR A 33 3.02 -10.06 -4.20
CA TYR A 33 2.07 -9.67 -3.14
C TYR A 33 2.64 -8.55 -2.26
N HIS A 34 3.89 -8.65 -1.83
CA HIS A 34 4.53 -7.63 -1.00
C HIS A 34 4.76 -6.32 -1.75
N GLU A 35 5.16 -6.37 -3.03
CA GLU A 35 5.30 -5.17 -3.85
C GLU A 35 3.96 -4.45 -4.04
N GLN A 36 2.88 -5.19 -4.26
CA GLN A 36 1.52 -4.63 -4.35
C GLN A 36 1.09 -3.96 -3.03
N LEU A 37 1.32 -4.62 -1.88
CA LEU A 37 1.04 -4.04 -0.57
C LEU A 37 1.82 -2.75 -0.32
N LYS A 38 3.11 -2.75 -0.66
CA LYS A 38 3.98 -1.58 -0.53
C LYS A 38 3.48 -0.42 -1.38
N ALA A 39 3.14 -0.68 -2.65
CA ALA A 39 2.60 0.32 -3.55
C ALA A 39 1.30 0.93 -3.00
N HIS A 40 0.39 0.09 -2.50
CA HIS A 40 -0.86 0.53 -1.90
C HIS A 40 -0.66 1.41 -0.67
N HIS A 41 0.24 1.02 0.25
CA HIS A 41 0.54 1.84 1.42
C HIS A 41 1.19 3.18 1.04
N MET A 42 2.05 3.21 0.01
CA MET A 42 2.61 4.46 -0.49
C MET A 42 1.56 5.36 -1.13
N GLU A 43 0.63 4.79 -1.90
CA GLU A 43 -0.49 5.54 -2.48
C GLU A 43 -1.38 6.14 -1.40
N MET A 44 -1.69 5.37 -0.35
CA MET A 44 -2.47 5.86 0.78
C MET A 44 -1.74 6.95 1.56
N ALA A 45 -0.44 6.80 1.82
CA ALA A 45 0.36 7.85 2.45
C ALA A 45 0.35 9.15 1.64
N LYS A 46 0.47 9.06 0.30
CA LYS A 46 0.35 10.24 -0.59
C LYS A 46 -1.03 10.87 -0.51
N HIS A 47 -2.09 10.08 -0.50
CA HIS A 47 -3.46 10.57 -0.39
C HIS A 47 -3.70 11.32 0.94
N PHE A 48 -3.27 10.74 2.06
CA PHE A 48 -3.37 11.40 3.36
C PHE A 48 -2.53 12.68 3.44
N LYS A 49 -1.31 12.66 2.91
CA LYS A 49 -0.47 13.85 2.83
C LYS A 49 -1.17 14.98 2.07
N LYS A 50 -1.73 14.67 0.88
CA LYS A 50 -2.48 15.64 0.08
C LYS A 50 -3.65 16.25 0.87
N MET A 51 -4.43 15.44 1.57
CA MET A 51 -5.55 15.95 2.39
C MET A 51 -5.07 16.83 3.55
N MET A 52 -3.92 16.54 4.16
CA MET A 52 -3.33 17.39 5.19
C MET A 52 -2.88 18.74 4.61
N ASP A 53 -2.17 18.72 3.48
CA ASP A 53 -1.71 19.92 2.79
C ASP A 53 -2.91 20.81 2.38
N GLU A 54 -3.99 20.22 1.86
CA GLU A 54 -5.25 20.93 1.53
C GLU A 54 -5.94 21.50 2.77
N ARG A 55 -5.91 20.80 3.92
CA ARG A 55 -6.42 21.33 5.19
C ARG A 55 -5.61 22.51 5.73
N VAL A 56 -4.29 22.48 5.56
CA VAL A 56 -3.42 23.59 5.98
C VAL A 56 -3.70 24.84 5.13
N LEU A 57 -3.90 24.67 3.82
CA LEU A 57 -4.24 25.78 2.91
C LEU A 57 -5.61 26.39 3.24
N THR A 58 -6.63 25.56 3.45
CA THR A 58 -7.98 26.03 3.78
C THR A 58 -8.08 26.64 5.18
N ALA A 59 -7.30 26.16 6.15
CA ALA A 59 -7.20 26.78 7.48
C ALA A 59 -6.49 28.15 7.44
N GLY A 60 -5.45 28.30 6.60
CA GLY A 60 -4.74 29.57 6.41
C GLY A 60 -5.59 30.64 5.72
N GLU A 61 -6.43 30.27 4.74
CA GLU A 61 -7.36 31.18 4.08
C GLU A 61 -8.49 31.68 5.00
N SER A 62 -8.94 30.85 5.96
CA SER A 62 -10.02 31.23 6.90
C SER A 62 -9.62 32.32 7.91
N ILE A 63 -8.32 32.51 8.14
CA ILE A 63 -7.80 33.54 9.06
C ILE A 63 -7.59 34.86 8.31
N ALA A 64 -7.27 34.83 7.02
CA ALA A 64 -6.94 36.03 6.23
C ALA A 64 -8.16 36.87 5.80
N THR A 65 -9.38 36.33 5.86
CA THR A 65 -10.59 37.05 5.43
C THR A 65 -11.28 37.86 6.53
N ASN A 66 -10.80 37.81 7.78
CA ASN A 66 -11.48 38.44 8.92
C ASN A 66 -10.95 39.83 9.30
N ASP A 67 -9.92 40.34 8.61
CA ASP A 67 -9.30 41.64 8.92
C ASP A 67 -9.74 42.79 8.00
N ASN A 68 -10.86 42.63 7.26
CA ASN A 68 -11.43 43.70 6.43
C ASN A 68 -12.94 43.88 6.71
N VAL A 69 -13.28 44.36 7.91
CA VAL A 69 -14.53 45.09 8.15
C VAL A 69 -14.17 46.39 8.85
N ALA A 70 -14.49 47.48 8.17
CA ALA A 70 -14.28 48.87 8.55
C ALA A 70 -15.13 49.31 9.75
#